data_AF-A0A2G5I6H9-F1
#
_entry.id   AF-A0A2G5I6H9-F1
#
_cell.length_a   1.000
_cell.length_b   1.000
_cell.length_c   1.000
_cell.angle_alpha   90.00
_cell.angle_beta   90.00
_cell.angle_gamma   90.00
#
_symmetry.space_group_name_H-M   'P 1'
#
loop_
_entity.id
_entity.type
_entity.pdbx_description
1 polymer ?
#
loop_
_entity_poly.entity_id
_entity_poly.type
_entity_poly.pdbx_seq_one_letter_code
_entity_poly.pdbx_strand_id
1 'polypeptide(L)' 'MEVIRLTAAGQEIDFAPAAAPLLRRLLEGGWWTLADLANAAGLAVPDAVGVVGELVDAQAVCVRAGHQ' A
#
# COMPACT_ATOMS: atom_id res chain seq x y z
N MET A 1 2.21 -7.74 -19.67
CA MET A 1 2.33 -7.93 -18.20
C MET A 1 1.16 -7.19 -17.59
N GLU A 2 0.44 -7.82 -16.66
CA GLU A 2 -0.68 -7.21 -15.94
C GLU A 2 -0.13 -6.34 -14.80
N VAL A 3 -0.72 -5.16 -14.60
CA VAL A 3 -0.35 -4.22 -13.54
C VAL A 3 -1.61 -3.69 -12.85
N ILE A 4 -1.46 -3.29 -11.60
CA ILE A 4 -2.53 -2.65 -10.82
C ILE A 4 -2.19 -1.19 -10.71
N ARG A 5 -3.08 -0.34 -11.22
CA ARG A 5 -2.91 1.10 -11.19
C ARG A 5 -3.58 1.69 -9.97
N LEU A 6 -2.79 2.37 -9.14
CA LEU A 6 -3.31 3.24 -8.08
C LEU A 6 -3.31 4.68 -8.59
N THR A 7 -4.45 5.35 -8.48
CA THR A 7 -4.55 6.79 -8.73
C THR A 7 -4.65 7.52 -7.40
N ALA A 8 -3.65 8.32 -7.06
CA ALA A 8 -3.57 9.05 -5.79
C ALA A 8 -2.88 10.41 -6.02
N ALA A 9 -3.34 11.46 -5.33
CA ALA A 9 -2.78 12.81 -5.43
C ALA A 9 -2.61 13.36 -6.88
N GLY A 10 -3.45 12.92 -7.82
CA GLY A 10 -3.35 13.30 -9.24
C GLY A 10 -2.25 12.57 -10.03
N GLN A 11 -1.63 11.55 -9.43
CA GLN A 11 -0.65 10.67 -10.06
C GLN A 11 -1.22 9.27 -10.26
N GLU A 12 -0.68 8.56 -11.25
CA GLU A 12 -0.93 7.14 -11.49
C GLU A 12 0.36 6.36 -11.21
N ILE A 13 0.26 5.32 -10.37
CA ILE A 13 1.39 4.48 -9.96
C ILE A 13 1.02 3.03 -10.27
N ASP A 14 1.92 2.33 -10.97
CA ASP A 14 1.70 0.95 -11.40
C ASP A 14 2.40 -0.02 -10.45
N PHE A 15 1.63 -0.94 -9.87
CA PHE A 15 2.12 -1.97 -8.96
C PHE A 15 1.98 -3.37 -9.58
N ALA A 16 2.73 -4.32 -9.02
CA ALA A 16 2.53 -5.74 -9.31
C ALA A 16 1.11 -6.19 -8.89
N PRO A 17 0.47 -7.13 -9.62
CA PRO A 17 -0.86 -7.65 -9.27
C PRO A 17 -1.01 -8.13 -7.83
N ALA A 18 0.06 -8.69 -7.27
CA ALA A 18 0.10 -9.14 -5.88
C ALA A 18 -0.14 -8.01 -4.86
N ALA A 19 0.12 -6.75 -5.19
CA ALA A 19 -0.10 -5.61 -4.31
C ALA A 19 -1.57 -5.19 -4.20
N ALA A 20 -2.45 -5.63 -5.13
CA ALA A 20 -3.85 -5.18 -5.15
C ALA A 20 -4.60 -5.34 -3.83
N PRO A 21 -4.53 -6.48 -3.11
CA PRO A 21 -5.24 -6.63 -1.83
C PRO A 21 -4.74 -5.66 -0.75
N LEU A 22 -3.42 -5.41 -0.71
CA LEU A 22 -2.81 -4.44 0.20
C LEU A 22 -3.31 -3.02 -0.12
N LEU A 23 -3.28 -2.63 -1.40
CA LEU A 23 -3.76 -1.31 -1.84
C LEU A 23 -5.24 -1.10 -1.50
N ARG A 24 -6.07 -2.13 -1.70
CA ARG A 24 -7.49 -2.09 -1.32
C ARG A 24 -7.67 -1.88 0.18
N ARG A 25 -6.90 -2.57 1.03
CA ARG A 25 -6.94 -2.35 2.49
C ARG A 25 -6.58 -0.93 2.89
N LEU A 26 -5.59 -0.33 2.24
CA LEU A 26 -5.24 1.07 2.48
C LEU A 26 -6.38 2.03 2.07
N LEU A 27 -7.07 1.76 0.96
CA LEU A 27 -8.19 2.57 0.47
C LEU A 27 -9.47 2.42 1.31
N GLU A 28 -9.68 1.26 1.94
CA GLU A 28 -10.76 1.07 2.92
C GLU A 28 -10.61 2.00 4.15
N GLY A 29 -9.40 2.54 4.36
CA GLY A 29 -9.07 3.36 5.51
C GLY A 29 -8.86 2.54 6.78
N GLY A 30 -8.51 3.23 7.87
CA GLY A 30 -8.21 2.61 9.16
C GLY A 30 -6.71 2.52 9.48
N TRP A 31 -6.42 1.88 10.61
CA TRP A 31 -5.06 1.66 11.10
C TRP A 31 -4.68 0.21 10.87
N TRP A 32 -3.65 -0.01 10.06
CA TRP A 32 -3.15 -1.33 9.71
C TRP A 32 -1.67 -1.42 10.04
N THR A 33 -1.25 -2.55 10.60
CA THR A 33 0.19 -2.83 10.70
C THR A 33 0.71 -3.29 9.34
N LEU A 34 2.03 -3.16 9.13
CA LEU A 34 2.67 -3.72 7.93
C LEU A 34 2.46 -5.24 7.80
N ALA A 35 2.34 -5.95 8.93
CA ALA A 35 2.08 -7.38 8.93
C ALA A 35 0.65 -7.69 8.44
N ASP A 36 -0.35 -6.91 8.84
CA ASP A 36 -1.74 -7.07 8.36
C ASP A 36 -1.83 -6.84 6.85
N LEU A 37 -1.14 -5.79 6.36
CA LEU A 37 -1.07 -5.45 4.94
C LEU A 37 -0.37 -6.53 4.12
N ALA A 38 0.76 -7.04 4.62
CA ALA A 38 1.48 -8.14 3.98
C ALA A 38 0.62 -9.41 3.92
N ASN A 39 -0.07 -9.75 5.02
CA ASN A 39 -0.97 -10.89 5.09
C ASN A 39 -2.12 -10.77 4.08
N ALA A 40 -2.75 -9.59 3.99
CA ALA A 40 -3.85 -9.34 3.05
C ALA A 40 -3.46 -9.61 1.58
N ALA A 41 -2.20 -9.30 1.22
CA ALA A 41 -1.66 -9.50 -0.12
C ALA A 41 -0.92 -10.84 -0.31
N GLY A 42 -0.77 -11.66 0.73
CA GLY A 42 0.07 -12.86 0.67
C GLY A 42 1.55 -12.54 0.39
N LEU A 43 2.01 -11.35 0.77
CA LEU A 43 3.38 -10.86 0.58
C LEU A 43 4.23 -11.08 1.83
N ALA A 44 5.55 -11.05 1.67
CA ALA A 44 6.43 -10.90 2.82
C ALA A 44 6.37 -9.45 3.33
N VAL A 45 6.61 -9.26 4.64
CA VAL A 45 6.60 -7.91 5.25
C VAL A 45 7.56 -6.94 4.56
N PRO A 46 8.80 -7.32 4.15
CA PRO A 46 9.68 -6.41 3.41
C PRO A 46 9.10 -5.95 2.07
N ASP A 47 8.34 -6.80 1.37
CA ASP A 47 7.71 -6.44 0.10
C ASP A 47 6.56 -5.46 0.33
N ALA A 48 5.77 -5.67 1.39
CA ALA A 48 4.74 -4.72 1.81
C ALA A 48 5.34 -3.36 2.22
N VAL A 49 6.51 -3.35 2.88
CA VAL A 49 7.27 -2.12 3.17
C VAL A 49 7.67 -1.41 1.88
N GLY A 50 8.13 -2.14 0.87
CA GLY A 50 8.47 -1.56 -0.44
C GLY A 50 7.28 -0.85 -1.08
N VAL A 51 6.12 -1.51 -1.12
CA VAL A 51 4.89 -0.92 -1.66
C VAL A 51 4.47 0.33 -0.89
N VAL A 52 4.45 0.28 0.45
CA VAL A 52 4.08 1.44 1.28
C VAL A 52 5.10 2.57 1.14
N GLY A 53 6.40 2.25 1.03
CA GLY A 53 7.46 3.21 0.79
C GLY A 53 7.26 3.98 -0.51
N GLU A 54 6.96 3.27 -1.61
CA GLU A 54 6.66 3.89 -2.92
C GLU A 54 5.47 4.86 -2.83
N LEU A 55 4.44 4.52 -2.05
CA LEU A 55 3.30 5.41 -1.82
C LEU A 55 3.66 6.65 -1.01
N VAL A 56 4.54 6.52 -0.02
CA VAL A 56 5.01 7.67 0.78
C VAL A 56 5.88 8.58 -0.08
N ASP A 57 6.78 8.01 -0.87
CA ASP A 57 7.67 8.74 -1.78
C ASP A 57 6.89 9.49 -2.85
N ALA A 58 5.83 8.89 -3.38
CA ALA A 58 4.90 9.52 -4.31
C ALA A 58 3.92 10.51 -3.64
N GLN A 59 4.03 10.73 -2.32
CA GLN A 59 3.10 11.56 -1.55
C GLN A 59 1.62 11.12 -1.68
N ALA A 60 1.40 9.86 -2.07
CA ALA A 60 0.09 9.25 -2.24
C ALA A 60 -0.52 8.84 -0.90
N VAL A 61 0.30 8.64 0.13
CA VAL A 61 -0.13 8.35 1.50
C VAL A 61 0.66 9.18 2.52
N CYS A 62 0.08 9.40 3.70
CA CYS A 62 0.71 10.13 4.79
C CYS A 62 0.80 9.23 6.04
N VAL A 63 1.99 9.10 6.60
CA VAL A 63 2.20 8.44 7.90
C VAL A 63 1.89 9.43 9.01
N ARG A 64 0.96 9.08 9.90
CA ARG A 64 0.67 9.84 11.12
C ARG A 64 0.92 8.95 12.33
N ALA A 65 1.53 9.51 13.37
CA ALA A 65 1.60 8.83 14.65
C ALA A 65 0.20 8.77 15.28
N GLY A 66 -0.13 7.63 15.89
CA GLY A 66 -1.37 7.42 16.63
C GLY A 66 -1.10 6.58 17.88
N HIS A 67 -1.83 6.86 18.96
CA HIS A 67 -1.93 5.98 20.11
C HIS A 67 -3.20 5.13 19.92
N GLN A 68 -3.07 3.81 20.08
CA GLN A 68 -4.21 2.90 20.21
C GLN A 68 -4.87 3.04 21.58
#